data_AF-A0AAV7EI80-F1
#
_entry.id   AF-A0AAV7EI80-F1
#
_cell.length_a   1.000
_cell.length_b   1.000
_cell.length_c   1.000
_cell.angle_alpha   90.00
_cell.angle_beta   90.00
_cell.angle_gamma   90.00
#
_symmetry.space_group_name_H-M   'P 1'
#
loop_
_entity.id
_entity.type
_entity.pdbx_description
1 polymer ?
#
loop_
_entity_poly.entity_id
_entity_poly.type
_entity_poly.pdbx_seq_one_letter_code
_entity_poly.pdbx_strand_id
1 'polypeptide(L)'
;MEAARGEQSTRPYTLLPSRICSEDILFCVDVDLEAMVEMKGSGKGRAFTRLDSIKQAILLFVHSKLAINPDHRFSLSLLGQSVSRPRKEFSSDVESITSVLRALSADASYSHADLTQLFRIAAHEAKKSQAQSRILRVILIYCRSSVIPEHQWPATQKNYSLDVIYLHDKPGPGNCPQKVYDALVDSLEHVSEYEGYIFESGQGLARVLFRHMCVLLAHPQQRCSQDDLDIPKSLTKKREPAVNEFKEPGHTQPPLSATYLVCTMVNFLLQISADMENLASLQPLGGCDDPNITYYLKLKCNNCGEVSEKEACLSLSDTVPLPNGKGMVNLVRKCKFCGREGTLLMIPGKGHPLTDVLSDQGKFAPLMLFDCRGMEPVDYVFGDGWKADSVHETAFTDIDLSTGDYVEYDEKGQCPVGISNLRSKFVVVK
;
A
#
# COMPACT_ATOMS: atom_id res chain seq x y z
N MET A 1 -6.84 0.70 56.35
CA MET A 1 -7.87 -0.08 55.64
C MET A 1 -7.49 -0.07 54.16
N GLU A 2 -6.70 -1.05 53.75
CA GLU A 2 -6.39 -1.30 52.34
C GLU A 2 -7.65 -1.82 51.64
N ALA A 3 -8.05 -1.18 50.55
CA ALA A 3 -9.11 -1.65 49.69
C ALA A 3 -8.54 -2.69 48.70
N ALA A 4 -8.99 -3.94 48.85
CA ALA A 4 -8.67 -5.05 47.99
C ALA A 4 -9.07 -4.77 46.53
N ARG A 5 -8.12 -4.96 45.60
CA ARG A 5 -8.39 -5.00 44.16
C ARG A 5 -9.07 -6.33 43.84
N GLY A 6 -10.34 -6.29 43.48
CA GLY A 6 -11.06 -7.44 42.94
C GLY A 6 -10.56 -7.80 41.55
N GLU A 7 -10.22 -9.07 41.35
CA GLU A 7 -9.92 -9.66 40.04
C GLU A 7 -11.17 -9.59 39.15
N GLN A 8 -11.09 -8.80 38.06
CA GLN A 8 -12.09 -8.82 37.01
C GLN A 8 -11.86 -10.05 36.12
N SER A 9 -12.72 -11.05 36.30
CA SER A 9 -12.91 -12.19 35.39
C SER A 9 -13.11 -11.67 33.96
N THR A 10 -12.17 -11.96 33.07
CA THR A 10 -12.24 -11.67 31.63
C THR A 10 -13.32 -12.54 31.01
N ARG A 11 -14.51 -11.96 30.80
CA ARG A 11 -15.55 -12.62 30.01
C ARG A 11 -15.03 -12.87 28.59
N PRO A 12 -15.20 -14.08 28.02
CA PRO A 12 -14.82 -14.34 26.64
C PRO A 12 -15.60 -13.41 25.71
N TYR A 13 -14.87 -12.69 24.86
CA TYR A 13 -15.44 -11.83 23.83
C TYR A 13 -16.36 -12.67 22.93
N THR A 14 -17.65 -12.35 22.95
CA THR A 14 -18.66 -13.01 22.11
C THR A 14 -19.06 -12.05 21.02
N LEU A 15 -18.86 -12.42 19.76
CA LEU A 15 -19.36 -11.66 18.62
C LEU A 15 -20.88 -11.57 18.73
N LEU A 16 -21.40 -10.35 18.80
CA LEU A 16 -22.84 -10.14 18.73
C LEU A 16 -23.35 -10.68 17.39
N PRO A 17 -24.44 -11.46 17.34
CA PRO A 17 -25.04 -11.89 16.10
C PRO A 17 -25.43 -10.68 15.26
N SER A 18 -24.69 -10.39 14.18
CA SER A 18 -25.08 -9.39 13.19
C SER A 18 -25.70 -10.10 11.98
N ARG A 19 -26.86 -9.63 11.53
CA ARG A 19 -27.42 -10.08 10.26
C ARG A 19 -26.70 -9.34 9.14
N ILE A 20 -25.94 -10.09 8.34
CA ILE A 20 -25.33 -9.58 7.11
C ILE A 20 -26.43 -9.62 6.04
N CYS A 21 -26.84 -8.45 5.55
CA CYS A 21 -27.87 -8.32 4.55
C CYS A 21 -27.33 -8.68 3.16
N SER A 22 -28.20 -9.12 2.25
CA SER A 22 -27.81 -9.19 0.84
C SER A 22 -27.77 -7.78 0.22
N GLU A 23 -26.77 -7.53 -0.62
CA GLU A 23 -26.58 -6.25 -1.32
C GLU A 23 -27.35 -6.19 -2.65
N ASP A 24 -27.96 -5.03 -2.90
CA ASP A 24 -28.26 -4.52 -4.23
C ASP A 24 -27.17 -3.51 -4.61
N ILE A 25 -26.41 -3.80 -5.66
CA ILE A 25 -25.21 -3.03 -6.04
C ILE A 25 -25.49 -2.28 -7.34
N LEU A 26 -25.49 -0.95 -7.27
CA LEU A 26 -25.64 -0.05 -8.41
C LEU A 26 -24.26 0.46 -8.84
N PHE A 27 -23.78 0.02 -9.99
CA PHE A 27 -22.61 0.63 -10.62
C PHE A 27 -23.02 1.91 -11.32
N CYS A 28 -22.32 3.02 -11.07
CA CYS A 28 -22.44 4.24 -11.85
C CYS A 28 -21.13 4.49 -12.59
N VAL A 29 -21.15 4.44 -13.92
CA VAL A 29 -19.96 4.62 -14.75
C VAL A 29 -20.02 5.97 -15.45
N ASP A 30 -19.01 6.80 -15.26
CA ASP A 30 -18.80 8.02 -16.03
C ASP A 30 -18.39 7.67 -17.47
N VAL A 31 -19.20 8.12 -18.43
CA VAL A 31 -19.05 7.83 -19.87
C VAL A 31 -18.56 9.04 -20.67
N ASP A 32 -17.79 9.91 -20.02
CA ASP A 32 -17.05 10.99 -20.69
C ASP A 32 -15.93 10.44 -21.59
N LEU A 33 -15.52 11.21 -22.60
CA LEU A 33 -14.37 10.90 -23.46
C LEU A 33 -13.08 10.59 -22.67
N GLU A 34 -12.89 11.14 -21.46
CA GLU A 34 -11.77 10.77 -20.59
C GLU A 34 -11.77 9.27 -20.19
N ALA A 35 -12.92 8.57 -20.28
CA ALA A 35 -12.98 7.12 -20.10
C ALA A 35 -12.36 6.34 -21.28
N MET A 36 -12.15 6.99 -22.44
CA MET A 36 -11.52 6.37 -23.61
C MET A 36 -9.99 6.46 -23.61
N VAL A 37 -9.39 7.11 -22.61
CA VAL A 37 -7.92 7.20 -22.47
C VAL A 37 -7.31 5.81 -22.32
N GLU A 38 -6.21 5.56 -23.03
CA GLU A 38 -5.50 4.28 -22.99
C GLU A 38 -4.86 4.03 -21.62
N MET A 39 -4.98 2.80 -21.14
CA MET A 39 -4.33 2.30 -19.95
C MET A 39 -3.13 1.41 -20.34
N LYS A 40 -2.05 1.54 -19.58
CA LYS A 40 -0.87 0.68 -19.67
C LYS A 40 -1.22 -0.73 -19.18
N GLY A 41 -1.23 -1.68 -20.11
CA GLY A 41 -1.39 -3.11 -19.85
C GLY A 41 -0.07 -3.80 -19.53
N SER A 42 -0.15 -4.98 -18.89
CA SER A 42 0.99 -5.86 -18.63
C SER A 42 1.16 -6.85 -19.78
N GLY A 43 1.55 -6.40 -20.98
CA GLY A 43 1.84 -7.30 -22.11
C GLY A 43 1.81 -6.65 -23.50
N LYS A 44 2.33 -7.36 -24.52
CA LYS A 44 2.29 -6.99 -25.96
C LYS A 44 0.89 -7.20 -26.57
N GLY A 45 -0.15 -6.61 -25.97
CA GLY A 45 -1.55 -6.74 -26.40
C GLY A 45 -2.15 -5.45 -26.97
N ARG A 46 -3.38 -5.56 -27.52
CA ARG A 46 -4.23 -4.44 -27.97
C ARG A 46 -4.33 -3.36 -26.89
N ALA A 47 -4.29 -2.09 -27.27
CA ALA A 47 -4.52 -0.98 -26.35
C ALA A 47 -5.89 -1.13 -25.67
N PHE A 48 -5.92 -1.04 -24.34
CA PHE A 48 -7.15 -1.09 -23.54
C PHE A 48 -7.45 0.30 -23.00
N THR A 49 -8.68 0.77 -23.18
CA THR A 49 -9.11 2.05 -22.60
C THR A 49 -9.46 1.90 -21.12
N ARG A 50 -9.65 3.03 -20.41
CA ARG A 50 -10.23 3.01 -19.05
C ARG A 50 -11.60 2.32 -19.08
N LEU A 51 -12.44 2.64 -20.05
CA LEU A 51 -13.78 2.06 -20.21
C LEU A 51 -13.71 0.54 -20.43
N ASP A 52 -12.79 0.03 -21.24
CA ASP A 52 -12.61 -1.42 -21.42
C ASP A 52 -12.17 -2.10 -20.12
N SER A 53 -11.26 -1.47 -19.38
CA SER A 53 -10.78 -1.97 -18.09
C SER A 53 -11.89 -1.96 -17.03
N ILE A 54 -12.74 -0.92 -17.02
CA ILE A 54 -13.92 -0.80 -16.17
C ILE A 54 -14.91 -1.92 -16.46
N LYS A 55 -15.24 -2.17 -17.73
CA LYS A 55 -16.14 -3.27 -18.13
C LYS A 55 -15.64 -4.61 -17.59
N GLN A 56 -14.35 -4.90 -17.77
CA GLN A 56 -13.75 -6.15 -17.28
C GLN A 56 -13.73 -6.22 -15.75
N ALA A 57 -13.42 -5.13 -15.07
CA ALA A 57 -13.35 -5.10 -13.61
C ALA A 57 -14.74 -5.25 -12.96
N ILE A 58 -15.79 -4.66 -13.55
CA ILE A 58 -17.18 -4.88 -13.13
C ILE A 58 -17.59 -6.34 -13.32
N LEU A 59 -17.28 -6.96 -14.47
CA LEU A 59 -17.58 -8.38 -14.70
C LEU A 59 -16.91 -9.27 -13.66
N LEU A 60 -15.61 -9.08 -13.39
CA LEU A 60 -14.88 -9.82 -12.37
C LEU A 60 -15.53 -9.64 -10.98
N PHE A 61 -15.90 -8.41 -10.65
CA PHE A 61 -16.55 -8.10 -9.38
C PHE A 61 -17.89 -8.82 -9.23
N VAL A 62 -18.75 -8.77 -10.25
CA VAL A 62 -20.07 -9.42 -10.24
C VAL A 62 -19.92 -10.92 -10.03
N HIS A 63 -19.06 -11.57 -10.83
CA HIS A 63 -18.78 -13.00 -10.68
C HIS A 63 -18.29 -13.35 -9.28
N SER A 64 -17.35 -12.56 -8.74
CA SER A 64 -16.77 -12.80 -7.42
C SER A 64 -17.78 -12.58 -6.29
N LYS A 65 -18.62 -11.54 -6.38
CA LYS A 65 -19.69 -11.29 -5.40
C LYS A 65 -20.75 -12.38 -5.42
N LEU A 66 -21.18 -12.84 -6.59
CA LEU A 66 -22.14 -13.94 -6.68
C LEU A 66 -21.57 -15.26 -6.17
N ALA A 67 -20.27 -15.49 -6.33
CA ALA A 67 -19.60 -16.65 -5.74
C ALA A 67 -19.53 -16.57 -4.21
N ILE A 68 -19.45 -15.37 -3.64
CA ILE A 68 -19.51 -15.14 -2.18
C ILE A 68 -20.94 -15.32 -1.66
N ASN A 69 -21.93 -14.73 -2.34
CA ASN A 69 -23.34 -14.88 -2.02
C ASN A 69 -24.20 -14.71 -3.30
N PRO A 70 -24.92 -15.76 -3.72
CA PRO A 70 -25.71 -15.74 -4.96
C PRO A 70 -26.93 -14.82 -4.89
N ASP A 71 -27.37 -14.42 -3.69
CA ASP A 71 -28.53 -13.56 -3.51
C ASP A 71 -28.22 -12.09 -3.83
N HIS A 72 -26.95 -11.70 -4.05
CA HIS A 72 -26.60 -10.35 -4.49
C HIS A 72 -27.19 -10.02 -5.86
N ARG A 73 -27.62 -8.77 -6.05
CA ARG A 73 -28.18 -8.30 -7.33
C ARG A 73 -27.47 -7.04 -7.80
N PHE A 74 -27.43 -6.83 -9.12
CA PHE A 74 -26.65 -5.78 -9.74
C PHE A 74 -27.50 -4.97 -10.72
N SER A 75 -27.16 -3.69 -10.84
CA SER A 75 -27.70 -2.78 -11.86
C SER A 75 -26.64 -1.77 -12.29
N LEU A 76 -26.86 -1.09 -13.42
CA LEU A 76 -25.93 -0.14 -14.00
C LEU A 76 -26.62 1.19 -14.33
N SER A 77 -25.98 2.29 -13.97
CA SER A 77 -26.27 3.65 -14.42
C SER A 77 -25.06 4.27 -15.10
N LEU A 78 -25.31 5.25 -15.96
CA LEU A 78 -24.29 5.98 -16.71
C LEU A 78 -24.37 7.45 -16.35
N LEU A 79 -23.21 8.04 -16.08
CA LEU A 79 -23.05 9.46 -15.83
C LEU A 79 -22.49 10.12 -17.09
N GLY A 80 -23.34 10.84 -17.82
CA GLY A 80 -22.96 11.69 -18.96
C GLY A 80 -23.27 13.15 -18.64
N GLN A 81 -24.06 13.80 -19.51
CA GLN A 81 -24.68 15.10 -19.22
C GLN A 81 -25.71 15.01 -18.09
N SER A 82 -26.37 13.86 -17.98
CA SER A 82 -27.32 13.51 -16.93
C SER A 82 -27.19 12.02 -16.64
N VAL A 83 -27.81 11.57 -15.54
CA VAL A 83 -27.74 10.17 -15.15
C VAL A 83 -28.79 9.38 -15.93
N SER A 84 -28.34 8.35 -16.65
CA SER A 84 -29.23 7.43 -17.37
C SER A 84 -29.10 6.01 -16.82
N ARG A 85 -30.12 5.17 -17.04
CA ARG A 85 -30.13 3.77 -16.62
C ARG A 85 -30.57 2.87 -17.78
N PRO A 86 -29.65 2.13 -18.42
CA PRO A 86 -30.00 1.19 -19.48
C PRO A 86 -30.97 0.09 -19.01
N ARG A 87 -30.84 -0.35 -17.75
CA ARG A 87 -31.80 -1.22 -17.07
C ARG A 87 -32.12 -0.66 -15.69
N LYS A 88 -33.40 -0.70 -15.30
CA LYS A 88 -33.87 -0.17 -14.02
C LYS A 88 -33.92 -1.21 -12.90
N GLU A 89 -34.01 -2.48 -13.28
CA GLU A 89 -34.14 -3.61 -12.36
C GLU A 89 -32.78 -4.13 -11.93
N PHE A 90 -32.75 -4.72 -10.73
CA PHE A 90 -31.60 -5.41 -10.18
C PHE A 90 -31.72 -6.89 -10.51
N SER A 91 -30.62 -7.50 -10.98
CA SER A 91 -30.60 -8.91 -11.32
C SER A 91 -29.32 -9.59 -10.84
N SER A 92 -29.43 -10.86 -10.47
CA SER A 92 -28.29 -11.76 -10.20
C SER A 92 -27.79 -12.45 -11.47
N ASP A 93 -28.48 -12.28 -12.61
CA ASP A 93 -28.08 -12.85 -13.89
C ASP A 93 -26.86 -12.09 -14.46
N VAL A 94 -25.77 -12.84 -14.64
CA VAL A 94 -24.52 -12.33 -15.20
C VAL A 94 -24.68 -11.94 -16.66
N GLU A 95 -25.49 -12.65 -17.44
CA GLU A 95 -25.65 -12.37 -18.87
C GLU A 95 -26.34 -11.03 -19.09
N SER A 96 -27.35 -10.73 -18.28
CA SER A 96 -28.03 -9.43 -18.19
C SER A 96 -27.03 -8.26 -18.06
N ILE A 97 -26.15 -8.28 -17.05
CA ILE A 97 -25.19 -7.18 -16.86
C ILE A 97 -24.11 -7.19 -17.94
N THR A 98 -23.67 -8.37 -18.40
CA THR A 98 -22.67 -8.49 -19.47
C THR A 98 -23.19 -7.87 -20.77
N SER A 99 -24.46 -8.08 -21.12
CA SER A 99 -25.07 -7.47 -22.30
C SER A 99 -25.08 -5.94 -22.22
N VAL A 100 -25.37 -5.37 -21.04
CA VAL A 100 -25.36 -3.91 -20.85
C VAL A 100 -23.93 -3.38 -20.94
N LEU A 101 -22.96 -4.03 -20.30
CA LEU A 101 -21.55 -3.64 -20.33
C LEU A 101 -20.96 -3.67 -21.74
N ARG A 102 -21.33 -4.66 -22.57
CA ARG A 102 -20.89 -4.71 -23.99
C ARG A 102 -21.39 -3.52 -24.80
N ALA A 103 -22.58 -3.01 -24.48
CA ALA A 103 -23.21 -1.90 -25.20
C ALA A 103 -22.71 -0.51 -24.77
N LEU A 104 -21.89 -0.40 -23.72
CA LEU A 104 -21.41 0.91 -23.28
C LEU A 104 -20.39 1.51 -24.24
N SER A 105 -20.56 2.80 -24.53
CA SER A 105 -19.62 3.65 -25.23
C SER A 105 -19.49 4.99 -24.49
N ALA A 106 -18.41 5.72 -24.79
CA ALA A 106 -18.12 7.04 -24.26
C ALA A 106 -17.71 7.93 -25.44
N ASP A 107 -18.70 8.57 -26.05
CA ASP A 107 -18.56 9.22 -27.36
C ASP A 107 -18.58 10.76 -27.27
N ALA A 108 -18.79 11.32 -26.08
CA ALA A 108 -18.93 12.76 -25.86
C ALA A 108 -18.18 13.21 -24.60
N SER A 109 -17.71 14.46 -24.63
CA SER A 109 -17.20 15.14 -23.43
C SER A 109 -18.28 16.02 -22.83
N TYR A 110 -18.32 16.08 -21.51
CA TYR A 110 -19.34 16.77 -20.74
C TYR A 110 -18.69 17.76 -19.77
N SER A 111 -19.09 19.02 -19.86
CA SER A 111 -18.53 20.11 -19.04
C SER A 111 -19.07 20.18 -17.61
N HIS A 112 -20.10 19.39 -17.28
CA HIS A 112 -20.77 19.40 -15.99
C HIS A 112 -21.01 17.97 -15.51
N ALA A 113 -20.86 17.75 -14.20
CA ALA A 113 -21.12 16.46 -13.56
C ALA A 113 -22.01 16.64 -12.32
N ASP A 114 -23.33 16.58 -12.52
CA ASP A 114 -24.30 16.68 -11.43
C ASP A 114 -24.68 15.29 -10.90
N LEU A 115 -24.25 14.99 -9.67
CA LEU A 115 -24.55 13.72 -8.99
C LEU A 115 -25.94 13.70 -8.32
N THR A 116 -26.67 14.82 -8.29
CA THR A 116 -27.98 14.94 -7.63
C THR A 116 -28.96 13.88 -8.12
N GLN A 117 -29.02 13.64 -9.43
CA GLN A 117 -29.93 12.65 -9.99
C GLN A 117 -29.53 11.21 -9.60
N LEU A 118 -28.21 10.91 -9.54
CA LEU A 118 -27.70 9.63 -9.06
C LEU A 118 -28.15 9.40 -7.62
N PHE A 119 -27.97 10.40 -6.75
CA PHE A 119 -28.34 10.30 -5.34
C PHE A 119 -29.85 10.14 -5.15
N ARG A 120 -30.69 10.83 -5.93
CA ARG A 120 -32.14 10.62 -5.94
C ARG A 120 -32.51 9.18 -6.30
N ILE A 121 -31.87 8.63 -7.34
CA ILE A 121 -32.11 7.25 -7.79
C ILE A 121 -31.67 6.26 -6.70
N ALA A 122 -30.46 6.43 -6.17
CA ALA A 122 -29.91 5.56 -5.13
C ALA A 122 -30.80 5.58 -3.88
N ALA A 123 -31.16 6.76 -3.39
CA ALA A 123 -31.96 6.87 -2.18
C ALA A 123 -33.39 6.31 -2.33
N HIS A 124 -33.98 6.38 -3.52
CA HIS A 124 -35.26 5.74 -3.83
C HIS A 124 -35.14 4.21 -3.83
N GLU A 125 -34.10 3.70 -4.47
CA GLU A 125 -33.90 2.26 -4.60
C GLU A 125 -33.44 1.61 -3.28
N ALA A 126 -32.75 2.37 -2.45
CA ALA A 126 -32.39 1.99 -1.10
C ALA A 126 -33.62 1.69 -0.25
N LYS A 127 -34.67 2.53 -0.33
CA LYS A 127 -35.94 2.30 0.38
C LYS A 127 -36.59 0.98 -0.05
N LYS A 128 -36.54 0.65 -1.35
CA LYS A 128 -37.06 -0.64 -1.85
C LYS A 128 -36.21 -1.82 -1.41
N SER A 129 -34.89 -1.66 -1.40
CA SER A 129 -33.94 -2.69 -0.95
C SER A 129 -34.19 -3.01 0.53
N GLN A 130 -34.32 -1.97 1.37
CA GLN A 130 -34.62 -2.11 2.80
C GLN A 130 -35.95 -2.80 3.05
N ALA A 131 -36.99 -2.51 2.25
CA ALA A 131 -38.28 -3.22 2.33
C ALA A 131 -38.16 -4.73 2.06
N GLN A 132 -37.08 -5.17 1.39
CA GLN A 132 -36.77 -6.58 1.12
C GLN A 132 -35.70 -7.13 2.07
N SER A 133 -35.36 -6.43 3.16
CA SER A 133 -34.27 -6.78 4.09
C SER A 133 -32.88 -6.84 3.41
N ARG A 134 -32.64 -5.91 2.48
CA ARG A 134 -31.40 -5.77 1.71
C ARG A 134 -30.82 -4.38 1.90
N ILE A 135 -29.53 -4.23 1.64
CA ILE A 135 -28.87 -2.92 1.64
C ILE A 135 -28.57 -2.50 0.20
N LEU A 136 -28.58 -1.19 -0.05
CA LEU A 136 -28.13 -0.65 -1.33
C LEU A 136 -26.70 -0.11 -1.20
N ARG A 137 -25.88 -0.46 -2.18
CA ARG A 137 -24.53 0.07 -2.35
C ARG A 137 -24.37 0.66 -3.74
N VAL A 138 -23.79 1.85 -3.83
CA VAL A 138 -23.43 2.50 -5.08
C VAL A 138 -21.92 2.44 -5.23
N ILE A 139 -21.44 2.01 -6.39
CA ILE A 139 -20.01 2.09 -6.76
C ILE A 139 -19.91 3.05 -7.93
N LEU A 140 -19.45 4.27 -7.67
CA LEU A 140 -19.21 5.32 -8.67
C LEU A 140 -17.81 5.19 -9.24
N ILE A 141 -17.70 5.08 -10.56
CA ILE A 141 -16.43 5.10 -11.27
C ILE A 141 -16.38 6.40 -12.07
N TYR A 142 -15.63 7.38 -11.56
CA TYR A 142 -15.53 8.73 -12.11
C TYR A 142 -14.25 8.90 -12.93
N CYS A 143 -14.35 9.50 -14.12
CA CYS A 143 -13.22 9.58 -15.07
C CYS A 143 -12.80 11.01 -15.44
N ARG A 144 -13.66 12.01 -15.24
CA ARG A 144 -13.33 13.41 -15.61
C ARG A 144 -12.31 14.01 -14.66
N SER A 145 -11.16 14.42 -15.18
CA SER A 145 -10.11 15.07 -14.39
C SER A 145 -10.23 16.59 -14.33
N SER A 146 -11.01 17.16 -15.24
CA SER A 146 -11.19 18.60 -15.43
C SER A 146 -12.51 19.14 -14.89
N VAL A 147 -13.44 18.26 -14.51
CA VAL A 147 -14.81 18.62 -14.09
C VAL A 147 -15.03 18.18 -12.65
N ILE A 148 -15.29 19.14 -11.78
CA ILE A 148 -15.60 18.89 -10.37
C ILE A 148 -17.06 18.42 -10.28
N PRO A 149 -17.34 17.26 -9.66
CA PRO A 149 -18.70 16.82 -9.45
C PRO A 149 -19.41 17.71 -8.43
N GLU A 150 -20.66 18.04 -8.72
CA GLU A 150 -21.52 18.86 -7.87
C GLU A 150 -22.78 18.09 -7.50
N HIS A 151 -23.39 18.44 -6.36
CA HIS A 151 -24.69 17.90 -6.00
C HIS A 151 -25.48 18.85 -5.11
N GLN A 152 -26.80 18.68 -5.12
CA GLN A 152 -27.74 19.31 -4.20
C GLN A 152 -28.49 18.21 -3.45
N TRP A 153 -27.90 17.75 -2.34
CA TRP A 153 -28.43 16.64 -1.55
C TRP A 153 -28.61 17.02 -0.09
N PRO A 154 -29.76 16.71 0.55
CA PRO A 154 -29.96 16.99 1.98
C PRO A 154 -29.05 16.12 2.87
N ALA A 155 -28.37 16.73 3.85
CA ALA A 155 -27.45 16.05 4.77
C ALA A 155 -28.10 14.95 5.64
N THR A 156 -29.43 14.96 5.76
CA THR A 156 -30.17 14.07 6.67
C THR A 156 -30.44 12.69 6.10
N GLN A 157 -30.17 12.45 4.81
CA GLN A 157 -30.55 11.21 4.13
C GLN A 157 -29.33 10.35 3.76
N LYS A 158 -29.02 9.41 4.67
CA LYS A 158 -27.99 8.36 4.52
C LYS A 158 -28.64 6.98 4.61
N ASN A 159 -29.13 6.46 3.48
CA ASN A 159 -29.80 5.15 3.44
C ASN A 159 -29.17 4.15 2.45
N TYR A 160 -28.01 4.49 1.90
CA TYR A 160 -27.18 3.63 1.07
C TYR A 160 -25.71 3.97 1.32
N SER A 161 -24.80 3.09 0.91
CA SER A 161 -23.36 3.38 0.94
C SER A 161 -22.84 3.76 -0.44
N LEU A 162 -21.94 4.74 -0.51
CA LEU A 162 -21.22 5.12 -1.73
C LEU A 162 -19.76 4.72 -1.62
N ASP A 163 -19.26 4.02 -2.64
CA ASP A 163 -17.83 3.87 -2.90
C ASP A 163 -17.47 4.58 -4.20
N VAL A 164 -16.25 5.09 -4.26
CA VAL A 164 -15.75 5.85 -5.40
C VAL A 164 -14.44 5.24 -5.90
N ILE A 165 -14.34 5.04 -7.21
CA ILE A 165 -13.08 4.85 -7.91
C ILE A 165 -12.90 6.03 -8.84
N TYR A 166 -11.87 6.82 -8.59
CA TYR A 166 -11.52 7.98 -9.40
C TYR A 166 -10.33 7.65 -10.32
N LEU A 167 -10.59 7.55 -11.62
CA LEU A 167 -9.55 7.33 -12.63
C LEU A 167 -9.27 8.65 -13.34
N HIS A 168 -8.02 9.10 -13.36
CA HIS A 168 -7.70 10.41 -13.93
C HIS A 168 -6.31 10.41 -14.57
N ASP A 169 -6.01 11.47 -15.31
CA ASP A 169 -4.64 11.76 -15.72
C ASP A 169 -3.89 12.53 -14.65
N LYS A 170 -2.56 12.51 -14.74
CA LYS A 170 -1.71 13.31 -13.84
C LYS A 170 -2.12 14.80 -13.90
N PRO A 171 -1.94 15.54 -12.79
CA PRO A 171 -2.20 16.98 -12.78
C PRO A 171 -1.42 17.70 -13.89
N GLY A 172 -2.10 18.58 -14.61
CA GLY A 172 -1.57 19.39 -15.69
C GLY A 172 -2.39 20.67 -15.88
N PRO A 173 -2.02 21.54 -16.84
CA PRO A 173 -2.67 22.85 -17.01
C PRO A 173 -4.17 22.79 -17.34
N GLY A 174 -4.64 21.68 -17.90
CA GLY A 174 -6.02 21.49 -18.36
C GLY A 174 -6.92 20.68 -17.42
N ASN A 175 -6.45 20.29 -16.24
CA ASN A 175 -7.24 19.49 -15.30
C ASN A 175 -7.00 19.89 -13.84
N CYS A 176 -7.81 19.37 -12.92
CA CYS A 176 -7.78 19.71 -11.51
C CYS A 176 -8.08 18.50 -10.60
N PRO A 177 -7.36 17.37 -10.75
CA PRO A 177 -7.73 16.11 -10.12
C PRO A 177 -7.81 16.16 -8.59
N GLN A 178 -7.01 17.00 -7.91
CA GLN A 178 -7.14 17.18 -6.46
C GLN A 178 -8.50 17.76 -6.07
N LYS A 179 -8.97 18.80 -6.78
CA LYS A 179 -10.28 19.41 -6.49
C LYS A 179 -11.43 18.44 -6.75
N VAL A 180 -11.28 17.63 -7.80
CA VAL A 180 -12.23 16.56 -8.12
C VAL A 180 -12.25 15.51 -7.01
N TYR A 181 -11.08 15.05 -6.56
CA TYR A 181 -10.94 14.10 -5.46
C TYR A 181 -11.60 14.64 -4.18
N ASP A 182 -11.30 15.89 -3.80
CA ASP A 182 -11.86 16.53 -2.61
C ASP A 182 -13.40 16.59 -2.67
N ALA A 183 -13.97 16.93 -3.82
CA ALA A 183 -15.42 16.94 -4.02
C ALA A 183 -16.07 15.54 -3.98
N LEU A 184 -15.35 14.52 -4.45
CA LEU A 184 -15.78 13.12 -4.36
C LEU A 184 -15.74 12.60 -2.92
N VAL A 185 -14.73 12.99 -2.13
CA VAL A 185 -14.65 12.69 -0.69
C VAL A 185 -15.85 13.32 0.03
N ASP A 186 -16.09 14.61 -0.18
CA ASP A 186 -17.23 15.33 0.41
C ASP A 186 -18.56 14.66 0.06
N SER A 187 -18.75 14.34 -1.23
CA SER A 187 -19.92 13.61 -1.72
C SER A 187 -20.11 12.25 -1.00
N LEU A 188 -19.04 11.49 -0.83
CA LEU A 188 -19.04 10.16 -0.21
C LEU A 188 -19.38 10.24 1.28
N GLU A 189 -18.77 11.17 2.02
CA GLU A 189 -19.05 11.40 3.44
C GLU A 189 -20.48 11.87 3.67
N HIS A 190 -21.01 12.65 2.73
CA HIS A 190 -22.34 13.25 2.82
C HIS A 190 -23.48 12.24 2.67
N VAL A 191 -23.31 11.21 1.81
CA VAL A 191 -24.42 10.28 1.46
C VAL A 191 -24.34 8.90 2.09
N SER A 192 -23.16 8.46 2.55
CA SER A 192 -22.94 7.06 2.92
C SER A 192 -23.48 6.70 4.31
N GLU A 193 -24.26 5.61 4.39
CA GLU A 193 -24.76 5.01 5.64
C GLU A 193 -23.66 4.22 6.38
N TYR A 194 -23.01 3.29 5.69
CA TYR A 194 -21.78 2.65 6.16
C TYR A 194 -20.56 3.34 5.55
N GLU A 195 -19.41 3.24 6.23
CA GLU A 195 -18.10 3.71 5.76
C GLU A 195 -17.93 3.51 4.26
N GLY A 196 -17.77 4.58 3.50
CA GLY A 196 -17.49 4.56 2.06
C GLY A 196 -16.00 4.49 1.79
N TYR A 197 -15.59 3.78 0.74
CA TYR A 197 -14.20 3.76 0.29
C TYR A 197 -14.01 4.59 -0.96
N ILE A 198 -12.94 5.38 -1.02
CA ILE A 198 -12.50 6.11 -2.19
C ILE A 198 -11.09 5.70 -2.61
N PHE A 199 -10.93 5.32 -3.88
CA PHE A 199 -9.64 4.99 -4.46
C PHE A 199 -9.36 5.85 -5.69
N GLU A 200 -8.15 6.39 -5.81
CA GLU A 200 -7.72 7.14 -7.00
C GLU A 200 -6.63 6.42 -7.80
N SER A 201 -6.59 6.66 -9.12
CA SER A 201 -5.52 6.18 -9.99
C SER A 201 -5.18 7.17 -11.11
N GLY A 202 -4.05 7.87 -10.93
CA GLY A 202 -3.46 8.77 -11.93
C GLY A 202 -2.45 8.12 -12.90
N GLN A 203 -2.13 6.83 -12.73
CA GLN A 203 -1.05 6.15 -13.48
C GLN A 203 -1.51 5.51 -14.80
N GLY A 204 -2.81 5.36 -14.99
CA GLY A 204 -3.38 4.64 -16.12
C GLY A 204 -2.99 3.16 -16.14
N LEU A 205 -2.76 2.50 -15.00
CA LEU A 205 -2.46 1.06 -14.96
C LEU A 205 -3.71 0.24 -14.67
N ALA A 206 -4.14 -0.60 -15.60
CA ALA A 206 -5.37 -1.40 -15.44
C ALA A 206 -5.33 -2.27 -14.17
N ARG A 207 -4.16 -2.87 -13.85
CA ARG A 207 -3.97 -3.70 -12.64
C ARG A 207 -4.36 -3.01 -11.34
N VAL A 208 -4.24 -1.67 -11.27
CA VAL A 208 -4.56 -0.89 -10.07
C VAL A 208 -6.07 -0.80 -9.90
N LEU A 209 -6.82 -0.56 -10.98
CA LEU A 209 -8.28 -0.63 -11.00
C LEU A 209 -8.78 -2.01 -10.52
N PHE A 210 -8.22 -3.10 -11.06
CA PHE A 210 -8.60 -4.45 -10.63
C PHE A 210 -8.34 -4.67 -9.13
N ARG A 211 -7.19 -4.20 -8.62
CA ARG A 211 -6.90 -4.29 -7.18
C ARG A 211 -7.94 -3.56 -6.33
N HIS A 212 -8.29 -2.32 -6.70
CA HIS A 212 -9.31 -1.56 -5.98
C HIS A 212 -10.68 -2.23 -6.03
N MET A 213 -11.08 -2.75 -7.19
CA MET A 213 -12.32 -3.52 -7.34
C MET A 213 -12.34 -4.78 -6.47
N CYS A 214 -11.21 -5.48 -6.34
CA CYS A 214 -11.10 -6.63 -5.43
C CYS A 214 -11.27 -6.22 -3.96
N VAL A 215 -10.71 -5.08 -3.54
CA VAL A 215 -10.91 -4.56 -2.17
C VAL A 215 -12.39 -4.23 -1.93
N LEU A 216 -13.06 -3.66 -2.93
CA LEU A 216 -14.48 -3.37 -2.85
C LEU A 216 -15.36 -4.62 -2.79
N LEU A 217 -14.84 -5.85 -2.97
CA LEU A 217 -15.65 -7.06 -2.75
C LEU A 217 -16.15 -7.17 -1.30
N ALA A 218 -15.40 -6.57 -0.36
CA ALA A 218 -15.73 -6.54 1.05
C ALA A 218 -17.14 -5.95 1.27
N HIS A 219 -17.92 -6.61 2.11
CA HIS A 219 -19.29 -6.22 2.42
C HIS A 219 -19.32 -4.96 3.30
N PRO A 220 -20.15 -3.94 3.01
CA PRO A 220 -20.18 -2.68 3.78
C PRO A 220 -20.39 -2.86 5.30
N GLN A 221 -21.22 -3.83 5.70
CA GLN A 221 -21.46 -4.15 7.13
C GLN A 221 -20.32 -4.93 7.82
N GLN A 222 -19.30 -5.38 7.06
CA GLN A 222 -18.22 -6.24 7.58
C GLN A 222 -16.83 -5.64 7.40
N ARG A 223 -16.65 -4.75 6.42
CA ARG A 223 -15.36 -4.11 6.14
C ARG A 223 -14.97 -3.15 7.27
N CYS A 224 -13.67 -3.02 7.53
CA CYS A 224 -13.12 -2.05 8.47
C CYS A 224 -13.17 -0.62 7.88
N SER A 225 -12.66 0.38 8.62
CA SER A 225 -12.41 1.70 8.02
C SER A 225 -11.42 1.58 6.85
N GLN A 226 -11.43 2.54 5.92
CA GLN A 226 -10.48 2.48 4.80
C GLN A 226 -9.02 2.60 5.29
N ASP A 227 -8.79 3.37 6.35
CA ASP A 227 -7.48 3.58 6.96
C ASP A 227 -6.91 2.28 7.58
N ASP A 228 -7.80 1.36 7.96
CA ASP A 228 -7.46 0.06 8.54
C ASP A 228 -7.28 -1.07 7.50
N LEU A 229 -7.40 -0.78 6.21
CA LEU A 229 -7.25 -1.79 5.15
C LEU A 229 -5.83 -2.34 5.07
N ASP A 230 -5.62 -3.53 5.64
CA ASP A 230 -4.40 -4.34 5.45
C ASP A 230 -4.65 -5.44 4.40
N ILE A 231 -4.30 -5.19 3.14
CA ILE A 231 -4.38 -6.22 2.08
C ILE A 231 -3.21 -7.19 2.29
N PRO A 232 -3.46 -8.49 2.57
CA PRO A 232 -2.40 -9.46 2.81
C PRO A 232 -1.40 -9.50 1.65
N LYS A 233 -0.11 -9.37 1.97
CA LYS A 233 0.97 -9.53 0.99
C LYS A 233 0.92 -10.95 0.39
N SER A 234 1.23 -11.05 -0.90
CA SER A 234 1.20 -12.31 -1.65
C SER A 234 1.91 -13.46 -0.91
N LEU A 235 1.18 -14.55 -0.65
CA LEU A 235 1.72 -15.77 -0.04
C LEU A 235 2.76 -16.49 -0.92
N THR A 236 2.89 -16.11 -2.20
CA THR A 236 3.73 -16.79 -3.21
C THR A 236 5.24 -16.62 -3.01
N LYS A 237 5.71 -15.95 -1.95
CA LYS A 237 7.12 -15.96 -1.53
C LYS A 237 7.41 -16.78 -0.26
N LYS A 238 6.51 -17.68 0.13
CA LYS A 238 6.84 -18.71 1.12
C LYS A 238 7.63 -19.83 0.40
N ARG A 239 8.97 -19.76 0.45
CA ARG A 239 9.78 -20.97 0.25
C ARG A 239 9.44 -21.91 1.40
N GLU A 240 9.03 -23.13 1.10
CA GLU A 240 8.84 -24.17 2.10
C GLU A 240 10.14 -24.35 2.88
N PRO A 241 10.14 -24.31 4.23
CA PRO A 241 11.30 -24.71 5.00
C PRO A 241 11.55 -26.21 4.77
N ALA A 242 12.80 -26.56 4.52
CA ALA A 242 13.24 -27.94 4.37
C ALA A 242 12.78 -28.79 5.57
N VAL A 243 12.15 -29.92 5.27
CA VAL A 243 11.74 -30.94 6.22
C VAL A 243 13.00 -31.56 6.83
N ASN A 244 13.26 -31.26 8.10
CA ASN A 244 14.09 -32.12 8.94
C ASN A 244 13.13 -32.84 9.90
N GLU A 245 13.07 -34.16 9.75
CA GLU A 245 12.40 -35.08 10.66
C GLU A 245 12.92 -34.89 12.09
N PHE A 246 12.04 -34.82 13.09
CA PHE A 246 12.15 -35.59 14.35
C PHE A 246 10.88 -35.41 15.23
N LYS A 247 10.16 -36.54 15.35
CA LYS A 247 9.22 -37.05 16.38
C LYS A 247 8.41 -36.11 17.31
N GLU A 248 7.09 -36.31 17.24
CA GLU A 248 6.06 -36.02 18.25
C GLU A 248 6.10 -37.02 19.44
N PRO A 249 5.55 -36.71 20.65
CA PRO A 249 4.09 -36.59 20.82
C PRO A 249 3.55 -35.55 21.83
N GLY A 250 2.37 -34.99 21.49
CA GLY A 250 1.25 -34.77 22.42
C GLY A 250 1.20 -33.46 23.23
N HIS A 251 0.46 -32.45 22.74
CA HIS A 251 -0.80 -31.93 23.33
C HIS A 251 -1.17 -30.52 22.79
N THR A 252 -2.38 -30.46 22.21
CA THR A 252 -3.35 -29.34 22.18
C THR A 252 -2.87 -27.91 21.89
N GLN A 253 -3.17 -27.46 20.66
CA GLN A 253 -3.17 -26.05 20.24
C GLN A 253 -4.10 -25.18 21.11
N PRO A 254 -3.67 -23.98 21.55
CA PRO A 254 -4.60 -22.93 21.94
C PRO A 254 -5.00 -22.08 20.72
N PRO A 255 -6.20 -21.47 20.74
CA PRO A 255 -6.72 -20.67 19.63
C PRO A 255 -6.00 -19.33 19.50
N LEU A 256 -5.86 -18.86 18.26
CA LEU A 256 -5.39 -17.52 17.91
C LEU A 256 -6.36 -16.47 18.47
N SER A 257 -6.02 -15.92 19.62
CA SER A 257 -6.69 -14.76 20.20
C SER A 257 -6.32 -13.49 19.42
N ALA A 258 -7.35 -12.70 19.10
CA ALA A 258 -7.25 -11.35 18.59
C ALA A 258 -6.19 -10.56 19.37
N THR A 259 -5.16 -10.12 18.65
CA THR A 259 -4.23 -9.11 19.13
C THR A 259 -4.24 -8.00 18.08
N TYR A 260 -4.66 -6.82 18.52
CA TYR A 260 -4.59 -5.54 17.84
C TYR A 260 -3.46 -5.48 16.80
N LEU A 261 -3.80 -5.31 15.51
CA LEU A 261 -2.80 -5.07 14.47
C LEU A 261 -2.57 -3.57 14.35
N VAL A 262 -1.66 -3.13 15.21
CA VAL A 262 -0.83 -1.93 15.09
C VAL A 262 -0.24 -1.87 13.67
N CYS A 263 -0.15 -0.67 13.09
CA CYS A 263 0.66 -0.35 11.90
C CYS A 263 1.93 -1.22 11.91
N THR A 264 1.99 -2.27 11.09
CA THR A 264 2.99 -3.33 11.32
C THR A 264 4.38 -2.75 11.10
N MET A 265 5.10 -2.55 12.20
CA MET A 265 6.53 -2.23 12.19
C MET A 265 7.25 -3.38 11.51
N VAL A 266 7.98 -3.09 10.43
CA VAL A 266 8.82 -4.09 9.77
C VAL A 266 10.26 -3.67 9.97
N ASN A 267 11.02 -4.54 10.62
CA ASN A 267 12.44 -4.32 10.86
C ASN A 267 13.25 -4.83 9.66
N PHE A 268 14.10 -3.97 9.12
CA PHE A 268 15.02 -4.29 8.04
C PHE A 268 16.45 -4.20 8.54
N LEU A 269 17.16 -5.31 8.54
CA LEU A 269 18.58 -5.36 8.86
C LEU A 269 19.40 -5.17 7.59
N LEU A 270 20.10 -4.04 7.48
CA LEU A 270 21.12 -3.84 6.46
C LEU A 270 22.30 -4.75 6.77
N GLN A 271 22.71 -5.53 5.78
CA GLN A 271 23.94 -6.29 5.82
C GLN A 271 24.83 -5.92 4.64
N ILE A 272 26.14 -5.90 4.88
CA ILE A 272 27.16 -5.55 3.88
C ILE A 272 28.14 -6.70 3.68
N SER A 273 28.75 -6.76 2.49
CA SER A 273 29.84 -7.66 2.14
C SER A 273 30.74 -6.95 1.14
N ALA A 274 32.01 -7.30 1.13
CA ALA A 274 33.02 -6.77 0.23
C ALA A 274 34.09 -7.84 0.06
N ASP A 275 34.89 -7.71 -0.99
CA ASP A 275 36.11 -8.49 -1.16
C ASP A 275 37.26 -7.66 -0.56
N MET A 276 37.96 -8.23 0.41
CA MET A 276 38.99 -7.55 1.19
C MET A 276 40.35 -8.20 0.93
N GLU A 277 41.36 -7.38 0.63
CA GLU A 277 42.74 -7.83 0.43
C GLU A 277 43.63 -7.28 1.56
N ASN A 278 44.28 -8.19 2.30
CA ASN A 278 45.18 -7.88 3.42
C ASN A 278 44.55 -7.01 4.54
N LEU A 279 43.22 -6.99 4.65
CA LEU A 279 42.47 -6.30 5.69
C LEU A 279 41.78 -7.30 6.63
N ALA A 280 41.85 -7.05 7.93
CA ALA A 280 41.25 -7.87 8.98
C ALA A 280 39.79 -7.46 9.28
N SER A 281 39.47 -6.17 9.19
CA SER A 281 38.09 -5.71 9.42
C SER A 281 37.73 -4.43 8.66
N LEU A 282 36.45 -4.25 8.36
CA LEU A 282 35.85 -3.05 7.79
C LEU A 282 34.60 -2.66 8.60
N GLN A 283 34.51 -1.40 9.03
CA GLN A 283 33.38 -0.85 9.79
C GLN A 283 33.31 0.68 9.64
N PRO A 284 32.22 1.34 10.08
CA PRO A 284 32.20 2.79 10.20
C PRO A 284 33.30 3.31 11.14
N LEU A 285 33.77 4.54 10.92
CA LEU A 285 34.88 5.14 11.67
C LEU A 285 34.67 5.14 13.19
N GLY A 286 33.50 5.55 13.67
CA GLY A 286 33.10 5.48 15.08
C GLY A 286 32.51 4.12 15.52
N GLY A 287 32.65 3.07 14.71
CA GLY A 287 32.03 1.76 14.92
C GLY A 287 30.61 1.67 14.38
N CYS A 288 30.00 0.48 14.40
CA CYS A 288 28.70 0.26 13.75
C CYS A 288 27.53 1.12 14.29
N ASP A 289 27.67 1.64 15.51
CA ASP A 289 26.72 2.55 16.15
C ASP A 289 27.20 4.02 16.16
N ASP A 290 28.13 4.38 15.26
CA ASP A 290 28.60 5.77 15.09
C ASP A 290 27.40 6.70 14.88
N PRO A 291 27.19 7.71 15.75
CA PRO A 291 26.06 8.63 15.62
C PRO A 291 26.08 9.43 14.31
N ASN A 292 27.27 9.66 13.74
CA ASN A 292 27.50 10.63 12.67
C ASN A 292 27.68 10.02 11.28
N ILE A 293 27.84 8.70 11.16
CA ILE A 293 27.91 8.08 9.83
C ILE A 293 26.57 8.26 9.10
N THR A 294 26.66 8.65 7.83
CA THR A 294 25.48 8.85 6.98
C THR A 294 25.17 7.61 6.16
N TYR A 295 23.95 7.12 6.29
CA TYR A 295 23.39 6.04 5.48
C TYR A 295 22.62 6.63 4.30
N TYR A 296 22.96 6.20 3.08
CA TYR A 296 22.29 6.60 1.85
C TYR A 296 21.37 5.48 1.36
N LEU A 297 20.06 5.62 1.59
CA LEU A 297 19.07 4.59 1.29
C LEU A 297 18.18 4.98 0.11
N LYS A 298 17.97 4.08 -0.85
CA LYS A 298 16.80 4.19 -1.74
C LYS A 298 15.60 3.57 -1.06
N LEU A 299 14.51 4.33 -1.04
CA LEU A 299 13.29 3.95 -0.35
C LEU A 299 12.20 3.66 -1.37
N LYS A 300 11.45 2.59 -1.15
CA LYS A 300 10.27 2.24 -1.90
C LYS A 300 9.03 2.52 -1.06
N CYS A 301 8.06 3.21 -1.65
CA CYS A 301 6.78 3.45 -1.01
C CYS A 301 5.96 2.17 -0.97
N ASN A 302 5.49 1.78 0.21
CA ASN A 302 4.69 0.57 0.39
C ASN A 302 3.28 0.71 -0.22
N ASN A 303 2.81 1.94 -0.42
CA ASN A 303 1.50 2.22 -0.99
C ASN A 303 1.50 2.15 -2.52
N CYS A 304 2.27 3.03 -3.18
CA CYS A 304 2.27 3.14 -4.64
C CYS A 304 3.40 2.36 -5.34
N GLY A 305 4.36 1.83 -4.59
CA GLY A 305 5.51 1.10 -5.12
C GLY A 305 6.60 1.99 -5.72
N GLU A 306 6.46 3.32 -5.67
CA GLU A 306 7.47 4.26 -6.18
C GLU A 306 8.78 4.12 -5.42
N VAL A 307 9.89 3.98 -6.16
CA VAL A 307 11.24 4.01 -5.59
C VAL A 307 11.77 5.43 -5.71
N SER A 308 12.37 5.94 -4.64
CA SER A 308 12.92 7.29 -4.61
C SER A 308 14.01 7.50 -5.66
N GLU A 309 13.89 8.56 -6.47
CA GLU A 309 14.93 8.97 -7.43
C GLU A 309 16.25 9.37 -6.77
N LYS A 310 16.17 10.04 -5.62
CA LYS A 310 17.31 10.44 -4.78
C LYS A 310 17.29 9.69 -3.47
N GLU A 311 18.47 9.28 -3.03
CA GLU A 311 18.73 8.63 -1.76
C GLU A 311 18.20 9.48 -0.60
N ALA A 312 17.76 8.81 0.46
CA ALA A 312 17.55 9.41 1.75
C ALA A 312 18.86 9.34 2.53
N CYS A 313 19.29 10.45 3.11
CA CYS A 313 20.41 10.50 4.05
C CYS A 313 19.86 10.33 5.47
N LEU A 314 20.40 9.37 6.22
CA LEU A 314 20.04 9.16 7.63
C LEU A 314 21.31 9.03 8.46
N SER A 315 21.35 9.69 9.61
CA SER A 315 22.33 9.42 10.66
C SER A 315 21.62 9.07 11.96
N LEU A 316 22.31 8.42 12.89
CA LEU A 316 21.78 8.11 14.21
C LEU A 316 21.54 9.39 15.03
N SER A 317 22.33 10.44 14.81
CA SER A 317 22.16 11.75 15.45
C SER A 317 20.96 12.54 14.92
N ASP A 318 20.59 12.35 13.65
CA ASP A 318 19.46 13.07 13.05
C ASP A 318 18.15 12.46 13.55
N THR A 319 17.43 13.20 14.39
CA THR A 319 16.10 12.79 14.87
C THR A 319 15.08 13.89 14.67
N VAL A 320 13.88 13.50 14.24
CA VAL A 320 12.75 14.38 13.95
C VAL A 320 11.50 13.88 14.68
N PRO A 321 10.62 14.78 15.14
CA PRO A 321 9.38 14.40 15.78
C PRO A 321 8.41 13.77 14.78
N LEU A 322 7.63 12.78 15.23
CA LEU A 322 6.56 12.20 14.41
C LEU A 322 5.43 13.22 14.16
N PRO A 323 4.87 13.32 12.94
CA PRO A 323 3.84 14.32 12.61
C PRO A 323 2.56 14.22 13.46
N ASN A 324 2.13 13.00 13.79
CA ASN A 324 0.84 12.72 14.44
C ASN A 324 0.96 11.78 15.65
N GLY A 325 2.08 11.80 16.39
CA GLY A 325 2.30 10.84 17.49
C GLY A 325 3.29 11.29 18.56
N LYS A 326 3.45 10.46 19.60
CA LYS A 326 4.51 10.60 20.60
C LYS A 326 5.71 9.75 20.17
N GLY A 327 6.83 10.38 19.85
CA GLY A 327 8.08 9.68 19.52
C GLY A 327 8.99 10.48 18.58
N MET A 328 10.26 10.08 18.53
CA MET A 328 11.26 10.57 17.59
C MET A 328 11.61 9.46 16.61
N VAL A 329 11.89 9.82 15.36
CA VAL A 329 12.38 8.92 14.31
C VAL A 329 13.55 9.57 13.58
N ASN A 330 14.36 8.83 12.83
CA ASN A 330 15.50 9.41 12.12
C ASN A 330 15.10 10.05 10.80
N LEU A 331 13.98 9.63 10.21
CA LEU A 331 13.49 10.18 8.95
C LEU A 331 11.97 10.14 8.90
N VAL A 332 11.37 11.26 8.49
CA VAL A 332 10.00 11.34 7.99
C VAL A 332 10.09 11.79 6.53
N ARG A 333 9.52 11.03 5.60
CA ARG A 333 9.57 11.35 4.17
C ARG A 333 8.21 11.18 3.52
N LYS A 334 7.80 12.21 2.78
CA LYS A 334 6.60 12.15 1.93
C LYS A 334 6.93 11.51 0.59
N CYS A 335 6.13 10.55 0.16
CA CYS A 335 6.24 9.96 -1.17
C CYS A 335 5.96 11.05 -2.21
N LYS A 336 6.93 11.34 -3.08
CA LYS A 336 6.76 12.32 -4.16
C LYS A 336 5.65 11.95 -5.15
N PHE A 337 5.27 10.67 -5.20
CA PHE A 337 4.24 10.17 -6.09
C PHE A 337 2.83 10.20 -5.47
N CYS A 338 2.60 9.51 -4.35
CA CYS A 338 1.25 9.37 -3.76
C CYS A 338 1.01 10.25 -2.53
N GLY A 339 1.97 11.08 -2.13
CA GLY A 339 1.83 11.96 -0.97
C GLY A 339 1.81 11.26 0.40
N ARG A 340 1.76 9.92 0.47
CA ARG A 340 1.82 9.22 1.78
C ARG A 340 3.18 9.38 2.45
N GLU A 341 3.15 9.55 3.75
CA GLU A 341 4.35 9.64 4.58
C GLU A 341 4.85 8.25 4.98
N GLY A 342 6.17 8.11 5.02
CA GLY A 342 6.86 6.97 5.61
C GLY A 342 7.88 7.44 6.63
N THR A 343 8.17 6.58 7.60
CA THR A 343 9.09 6.86 8.69
C THR A 343 10.12 5.75 8.83
N LEU A 344 11.36 6.12 9.11
CA LEU A 344 12.44 5.20 9.44
C LEU A 344 13.03 5.58 10.81
N LEU A 345 13.19 4.60 11.69
CA LEU A 345 13.90 4.72 12.95
C LEU A 345 15.08 3.75 12.94
N MET A 346 16.27 4.25 13.27
CA MET A 346 17.50 3.46 13.36
C MET A 346 17.61 2.85 14.76
N ILE A 347 17.94 1.57 14.84
CA ILE A 347 18.07 0.82 16.09
C ILE A 347 19.53 0.36 16.23
N PRO A 348 20.32 1.00 17.12
CA PRO A 348 21.72 0.63 17.34
C PRO A 348 21.86 -0.71 18.09
N GLY A 349 23.08 -1.23 18.17
CA GLY A 349 23.45 -2.44 18.92
C GLY A 349 23.23 -3.75 18.16
N LYS A 350 23.03 -3.68 16.83
CA LYS A 350 22.86 -4.85 15.95
C LYS A 350 24.00 -5.05 14.96
N GLY A 351 24.79 -4.01 14.71
CA GLY A 351 25.88 -4.03 13.75
C GLY A 351 27.15 -4.71 14.28
N HIS A 352 27.90 -5.31 13.37
CA HIS A 352 29.20 -5.92 13.62
C HIS A 352 30.15 -5.62 12.44
N PRO A 353 31.46 -5.48 12.67
CA PRO A 353 32.43 -5.30 11.59
C PRO A 353 32.38 -6.44 10.57
N LEU A 354 32.62 -6.12 9.30
CA LEU A 354 32.91 -7.12 8.29
C LEU A 354 34.34 -7.61 8.50
N THR A 355 34.51 -8.85 8.94
CA THR A 355 35.82 -9.46 9.14
C THR A 355 36.32 -10.14 7.87
N ASP A 356 37.63 -10.31 7.75
CA ASP A 356 38.31 -11.14 6.74
C ASP A 356 37.64 -12.52 6.55
N VAL A 357 37.36 -13.24 7.63
CA VAL A 357 36.69 -14.56 7.61
C VAL A 357 35.31 -14.50 6.95
N LEU A 358 34.55 -13.42 7.15
CA LEU A 358 33.25 -13.24 6.53
C LEU A 358 33.39 -12.86 5.05
N SER A 359 34.36 -12.00 4.73
CA SER A 359 34.69 -11.60 3.36
C SER A 359 35.07 -12.80 2.50
N ASP A 360 36.01 -13.63 2.97
CA ASP A 360 36.49 -14.84 2.27
C ASP A 360 35.37 -15.86 2.00
N GLN A 361 34.39 -15.94 2.90
CA GLN A 361 33.24 -16.82 2.75
C GLN A 361 32.11 -16.21 1.89
N GLY A 362 32.27 -14.98 1.41
CA GLY A 362 31.22 -14.24 0.71
C GLY A 362 29.99 -13.98 1.60
N LYS A 363 30.17 -13.99 2.91
CA LYS A 363 29.09 -13.76 3.88
C LYS A 363 28.89 -12.27 4.11
N PHE A 364 27.71 -11.95 4.64
CA PHE A 364 27.31 -10.59 4.92
C PHE A 364 27.37 -10.33 6.42
N ALA A 365 27.99 -9.22 6.80
CA ALA A 365 28.00 -8.71 8.18
C ALA A 365 26.79 -7.78 8.41
N PRO A 366 26.07 -7.90 9.54
CA PRO A 366 25.00 -6.97 9.89
C PRO A 366 25.58 -5.59 10.20
N LEU A 367 24.94 -4.52 9.73
CA LEU A 367 25.42 -3.14 9.92
C LEU A 367 24.46 -2.29 10.75
N MET A 368 23.20 -2.17 10.34
CA MET A 368 22.22 -1.33 11.01
C MET A 368 20.82 -1.89 10.87
N LEU A 369 20.01 -1.79 11.93
CA LEU A 369 18.61 -2.20 11.92
C LEU A 369 17.71 -0.96 11.77
N PHE A 370 16.75 -1.04 10.86
CA PHE A 370 15.78 0.02 10.62
C PHE A 370 14.38 -0.47 10.94
N ASP A 371 13.68 0.23 11.83
CA ASP A 371 12.24 0.12 11.99
C ASP A 371 11.56 1.02 10.95
N CYS A 372 10.83 0.40 10.03
CA CYS A 372 10.27 1.09 8.88
C CYS A 372 8.75 1.03 8.88
N ARG A 373 8.12 2.18 8.58
CA ARG A 373 6.67 2.32 8.40
C ARG A 373 6.37 3.10 7.13
N GLY A 374 5.42 2.63 6.31
CA GLY A 374 5.00 3.32 5.07
C GLY A 374 6.00 3.32 3.90
N MET A 375 7.29 3.15 4.17
CA MET A 375 8.36 2.99 3.18
C MET A 375 9.31 1.87 3.61
N GLU A 376 9.94 1.20 2.65
CA GLU A 376 10.95 0.17 2.89
C GLU A 376 12.26 0.49 2.15
N PRO A 377 13.43 0.25 2.76
CA PRO A 377 14.70 0.38 2.06
C PRO A 377 14.86 -0.74 1.04
N VAL A 378 15.27 -0.39 -0.17
CA VAL A 378 15.45 -1.35 -1.28
C VAL A 378 16.88 -1.38 -1.82
N ASP A 379 17.67 -0.35 -1.54
CA ASP A 379 19.06 -0.23 -1.99
C ASP A 379 19.85 0.61 -0.99
N TYR A 380 21.15 0.36 -0.90
CA TYR A 380 22.09 1.09 -0.05
C TYR A 380 23.30 1.50 -0.87
N VAL A 381 23.61 2.80 -0.83
CA VAL A 381 24.76 3.38 -1.50
C VAL A 381 25.86 3.60 -0.47
N PHE A 382 27.04 3.04 -0.74
CA PHE A 382 28.22 3.26 0.09
C PHE A 382 28.71 4.71 -0.10
N GLY A 383 29.15 5.33 0.99
CA GLY A 383 29.75 6.67 0.99
C GLY A 383 31.08 6.67 1.73
N ASP A 384 31.40 7.81 2.33
CA ASP A 384 32.58 8.02 3.16
C ASP A 384 32.36 7.64 4.63
N GLY A 385 33.39 7.84 5.45
CA GLY A 385 33.34 7.61 6.90
C GLY A 385 33.63 6.17 7.34
N TRP A 386 34.37 5.41 6.54
CA TRP A 386 34.75 4.04 6.87
C TRP A 386 36.15 3.95 7.48
N LYS A 387 36.36 2.88 8.24
CA LYS A 387 37.65 2.46 8.79
C LYS A 387 37.90 1.00 8.46
N ALA A 388 39.13 0.69 8.08
CA ALA A 388 39.61 -0.67 7.99
C ALA A 388 40.86 -0.88 8.85
N ASP A 389 41.01 -2.07 9.42
CA ASP A 389 42.24 -2.48 10.10
C ASP A 389 42.91 -3.57 9.27
N SER A 390 44.22 -3.45 9.03
CA SER A 390 44.99 -4.45 8.30
C SER A 390 45.23 -5.72 9.12
N VAL A 391 45.58 -6.81 8.45
CA VAL A 391 46.04 -8.04 9.13
C VAL A 391 47.34 -7.83 9.93
N HIS A 392 48.02 -6.71 9.71
CA HIS A 392 49.21 -6.27 10.44
C HIS A 392 48.91 -5.14 11.44
N GLU A 393 47.64 -4.89 11.75
CA GLU A 393 47.17 -3.91 12.75
C GLU A 393 47.46 -2.44 12.36
N THR A 394 47.60 -2.15 11.07
CA THR A 394 47.63 -0.79 10.55
C THR A 394 46.19 -0.31 10.36
N ALA A 395 45.82 0.82 10.96
CA ALA A 395 44.48 1.38 10.84
C ALA A 395 44.40 2.39 9.69
N PHE A 396 43.45 2.19 8.78
CA PHE A 396 43.10 3.10 7.70
C PHE A 396 41.78 3.78 8.06
N THR A 397 41.77 5.11 8.15
CA THR A 397 40.60 5.93 8.52
C THR A 397 40.11 6.75 7.33
N ASP A 398 38.90 7.30 7.45
CA ASP A 398 38.31 8.21 6.46
C ASP A 398 38.23 7.62 5.04
N ILE A 399 38.03 6.30 4.97
CA ILE A 399 37.90 5.58 3.70
C ILE A 399 36.59 6.00 3.03
N ASP A 400 36.70 6.42 1.76
CA ASP A 400 35.56 6.69 0.87
C ASP A 400 35.29 5.48 -0.04
N LEU A 401 34.08 4.93 0.06
CA LEU A 401 33.62 3.78 -0.73
C LEU A 401 32.59 4.17 -1.79
N SER A 402 32.41 5.46 -2.06
CA SER A 402 31.44 5.97 -3.03
C SER A 402 31.73 5.56 -4.48
N THR A 403 32.98 5.28 -4.84
CA THR A 403 33.39 4.83 -6.18
C THR A 403 33.29 3.32 -6.37
N GLY A 404 33.14 2.55 -5.28
CA GLY A 404 33.01 1.10 -5.31
C GLY A 404 34.28 0.31 -4.95
N ASP A 405 35.43 0.99 -4.87
CA ASP A 405 36.74 0.41 -4.62
C ASP A 405 37.64 1.34 -3.78
N TYR A 406 38.54 0.73 -3.01
CA TYR A 406 39.58 1.43 -2.26
C TYR A 406 40.87 0.62 -2.33
N VAL A 407 42.00 1.27 -2.57
CA VAL A 407 43.32 0.64 -2.63
C VAL A 407 44.33 1.55 -1.94
N GLU A 408 45.14 0.97 -1.06
CA GLU A 408 46.23 1.67 -0.37
C GLU A 408 47.39 0.70 -0.11
N TYR A 409 48.49 1.17 0.46
CA TYR A 409 49.64 0.34 0.82
C TYR A 409 49.90 0.31 2.33
N ASP A 410 50.01 -0.89 2.92
CA ASP A 410 50.40 -1.06 4.32
C ASP A 410 51.93 -1.11 4.44
N GLU A 411 52.54 -0.01 4.90
CA GLU A 411 53.99 0.06 5.09
C GLU A 411 54.51 -0.95 6.14
N LYS A 412 53.71 -1.26 7.17
CA LYS A 412 54.08 -2.20 8.24
C LYS A 412 54.01 -3.64 7.74
N GLY A 413 53.00 -3.96 6.94
CA GLY A 413 52.81 -5.27 6.30
C GLY A 413 53.65 -5.49 5.05
N GLN A 414 54.12 -4.41 4.42
CA GLN A 414 54.75 -4.40 3.10
C GLN A 414 53.88 -5.08 2.02
N CYS A 415 52.59 -4.79 2.02
CA CYS A 415 51.61 -5.37 1.11
C CYS A 415 50.55 -4.34 0.69
N PRO A 416 49.96 -4.47 -0.52
CA PRO A 416 48.81 -3.67 -0.90
C PRO A 416 47.59 -4.09 -0.06
N VAL A 417 46.75 -3.13 0.31
CA VAL A 417 45.45 -3.37 0.92
C VAL A 417 44.36 -2.90 -0.01
N GLY A 418 43.22 -3.60 0.00
CA GLY A 418 42.15 -3.30 -0.95
C GLY A 418 40.76 -3.67 -0.45
N ILE A 419 39.77 -2.92 -0.91
CA ILE A 419 38.34 -3.20 -0.75
C ILE A 419 37.72 -3.09 -2.14
N SER A 420 36.98 -4.11 -2.57
CA SER A 420 36.28 -4.10 -3.85
C SER A 420 34.99 -4.91 -3.80
N ASN A 421 34.24 -4.93 -4.92
CA ASN A 421 33.01 -5.71 -5.08
C ASN A 421 32.02 -5.54 -3.91
N LEU A 422 31.79 -4.28 -3.52
CA LEU A 422 30.86 -3.91 -2.46
C LEU A 422 29.45 -4.44 -2.75
N ARG A 423 28.83 -5.05 -1.75
CA ARG A 423 27.50 -5.65 -1.81
C ARG A 423 26.72 -5.27 -0.57
N SER A 424 25.44 -4.98 -0.75
CA SER A 424 24.50 -4.72 0.33
C SER A 424 23.21 -5.50 0.12
N LYS A 425 22.53 -5.81 1.21
CA LYS A 425 21.17 -6.37 1.17
C LYS A 425 20.41 -6.02 2.43
N PHE A 426 19.09 -6.01 2.33
CA PHE A 426 18.20 -5.89 3.47
C PHE A 426 17.56 -7.24 3.78
N VAL A 427 17.64 -7.66 5.05
CA VAL A 427 16.97 -8.85 5.57
C VAL A 427 15.84 -8.41 6.47
N VAL A 428 14.63 -8.91 6.24
CA VAL A 428 13.49 -8.65 7.13
C VAL A 428 13.68 -9.46 8.42
N VAL A 429 13.65 -8.77 9.55
CA VAL A 429 13.78 -9.37 10.89
C VAL A 429 12.44 -9.26 11.61
N LYS A 430 12.06 -10.31 12.34
CA LYS A 430 10.83 -10.36 13.13
C LYS A 430 11.04 -9.79 14.52
#